data_AF-A0A0Q5KRC7-F1
#
_entry.id   AF-A0A0Q5KRC7-F1
#
_cell.length_a   1.000
_cell.length_b   1.000
_cell.length_c   1.000
_cell.angle_alpha   90.00
_cell.angle_beta   90.00
_cell.angle_gamma   90.00
#
_symmetry.space_group_name_H-M   'P 1'
#
loop_
_entity.id
_entity.type
_entity.pdbx_description
1 polymer ?
#
loop_
_entity_poly.entity_id
_entity_poly.type
_entity_poly.pdbx_seq_one_letter_code
_entity_poly.pdbx_strand_id
1 'polypeptide(L)'
;MPEGAGTGVWAAFARDLRDGPAGLARASRRAFHLALLALAAPGLPLGALYLLSAPAPYPAAAAWGFAALGLGFGLVALRLARQAARDTRAPAQAPGRAALTAAMQAASAPAIPFLLGCAALHQPLAWGLCWAAAAALYLLARTQLPAYARAAGENRAP
;
A
#
# COMPACT_ATOMS: atom_id res chain seq x y z
N MET A 1 -26.33 18.62 -20.00
CA MET A 1 -25.54 18.69 -18.74
C MET A 1 -25.22 17.26 -18.30
N PRO A 2 -24.01 16.97 -17.81
CA PRO A 2 -23.26 15.78 -18.19
C PRO A 2 -23.28 14.67 -17.11
N GLU A 3 -23.69 13.45 -17.47
CA GLU A 3 -23.51 12.25 -16.64
C GLU A 3 -22.92 11.12 -17.51
N GLY A 4 -21.87 10.46 -17.03
CA GLY A 4 -21.55 9.10 -17.49
C GLY A 4 -20.11 8.79 -17.90
N ALA A 5 -19.17 9.75 -17.88
CA ALA A 5 -17.74 9.50 -18.15
C ALA A 5 -17.03 8.64 -17.06
N GLY A 6 -17.77 7.96 -16.18
CA GLY A 6 -17.26 7.06 -15.15
C GLY A 6 -17.21 5.58 -15.55
N THR A 7 -17.69 5.18 -16.72
CA THR A 7 -17.95 3.76 -17.03
C THR A 7 -16.74 2.97 -17.54
N GLY A 8 -15.73 3.61 -18.14
CA GLY A 8 -14.61 2.89 -18.78
C GLY A 8 -13.69 2.14 -17.81
N VAL A 9 -13.19 2.83 -16.77
CA VAL A 9 -12.18 2.29 -15.84
C VAL A 9 -12.80 1.26 -14.89
N TRP A 10 -13.98 1.55 -14.35
CA TRP A 10 -14.68 0.61 -13.46
C TRP A 10 -15.15 -0.64 -14.20
N ALA A 11 -15.64 -0.52 -15.44
CA ALA A 11 -16.01 -1.68 -16.25
C ALA A 11 -14.79 -2.51 -16.70
N ALA A 12 -13.64 -1.86 -16.97
CA ALA A 12 -12.39 -2.55 -17.22
C ALA A 12 -11.90 -3.31 -15.97
N PHE A 13 -11.98 -2.70 -14.78
CA PHE A 13 -11.64 -3.34 -13.52
C PHE A 13 -12.57 -4.53 -13.19
N ALA A 14 -13.88 -4.37 -13.42
CA ALA A 14 -14.86 -5.43 -13.24
C ALA A 14 -14.71 -6.57 -14.26
N ARG A 15 -14.16 -6.30 -15.45
CA ARG A 15 -13.75 -7.33 -16.42
C ARG A 15 -12.49 -8.05 -15.96
N ASP A 16 -11.46 -7.32 -15.55
CA ASP A 16 -10.21 -7.90 -15.03
C ASP A 16 -10.48 -8.84 -13.82
N LEU A 17 -11.49 -8.58 -12.99
CA LEU A 17 -11.89 -9.48 -11.88
C LEU A 17 -12.56 -10.79 -12.34
N ARG A 18 -13.13 -10.81 -13.54
CA ARG A 18 -13.82 -11.95 -14.17
C ARG A 18 -12.91 -12.76 -15.10
N ASP A 19 -11.85 -12.14 -15.61
CA ASP A 19 -10.88 -12.68 -16.59
C ASP A 19 -9.89 -13.73 -16.04
N GLY A 20 -10.23 -14.41 -14.95
CA GLY A 20 -9.38 -15.44 -14.34
C GLY A 20 -8.13 -14.89 -13.61
N PRO A 21 -7.10 -15.72 -13.36
CA PRO A 21 -5.99 -15.40 -12.47
C PRO A 21 -5.08 -14.27 -12.97
N ALA A 22 -4.93 -14.11 -14.29
CA ALA A 22 -4.12 -13.04 -14.89
C ALA A 22 -4.78 -11.65 -14.75
N GLY A 23 -6.10 -11.56 -14.92
CA GLY A 23 -6.85 -10.33 -14.69
C GLY A 23 -6.84 -9.91 -13.21
N LEU A 24 -6.92 -10.88 -12.31
CA LEU A 24 -6.86 -10.67 -10.86
C LEU A 24 -5.49 -10.14 -10.39
N ALA A 25 -4.40 -10.56 -11.02
CA ALA A 25 -3.07 -10.00 -10.81
C ALA A 25 -2.94 -8.54 -11.28
N ARG A 26 -3.61 -8.15 -12.38
CA ARG A 26 -3.66 -6.74 -12.83
C ARG A 26 -4.51 -5.89 -11.90
N ALA A 27 -5.68 -6.40 -11.49
CA ALA A 27 -6.58 -5.71 -10.58
C ALA A 27 -5.93 -5.47 -9.21
N SER A 28 -5.24 -6.47 -8.64
CA SER A 28 -4.51 -6.34 -7.37
C SER A 28 -3.37 -5.31 -7.45
N ARG A 29 -2.60 -5.28 -8.55
CA ARG A 29 -1.58 -4.23 -8.76
C ARG A 29 -2.19 -2.83 -8.81
N ARG A 30 -3.29 -2.66 -9.55
CA ARG A 30 -4.00 -1.37 -9.60
C ARG A 30 -4.54 -0.97 -8.23
N ALA A 31 -5.16 -1.89 -7.51
CA ALA A 31 -5.67 -1.65 -6.16
C ALA A 31 -4.56 -1.24 -5.19
N PHE A 32 -3.40 -1.91 -5.24
CA PHE A 32 -2.22 -1.54 -4.47
C PHE A 32 -1.75 -0.10 -4.76
N HIS A 33 -1.62 0.27 -6.04
CA HIS A 33 -1.19 1.62 -6.40
C HIS A 33 -2.22 2.70 -6.01
N LEU A 34 -3.51 2.43 -6.20
CA LEU A 34 -4.57 3.35 -5.81
C LEU A 34 -4.62 3.52 -4.28
N ALA A 35 -4.50 2.44 -3.52
CA ALA A 35 -4.43 2.51 -2.07
C ALA A 35 -3.18 3.26 -1.60
N LEU A 36 -2.03 3.00 -2.22
CA LEU A 36 -0.79 3.71 -1.90
C LEU A 36 -0.94 5.22 -2.16
N LEU A 37 -1.49 5.60 -3.32
CA LEU A 37 -1.74 6.99 -3.65
C LEU A 37 -2.74 7.62 -2.68
N ALA A 38 -3.84 6.94 -2.35
CA ALA A 38 -4.84 7.45 -1.42
C ALA A 38 -4.26 7.69 -0.02
N LEU A 39 -3.35 6.82 0.45
CA LEU A 39 -2.66 7.02 1.74
C LEU A 39 -1.55 8.07 1.68
N ALA A 40 -0.74 8.07 0.62
CA ALA A 40 0.49 8.84 0.54
C ALA A 40 0.28 10.27 0.00
N ALA A 41 -0.66 10.46 -0.93
CA ALA A 41 -0.92 11.76 -1.55
C ALA A 41 -1.23 12.89 -0.56
N PRO A 42 -2.05 12.71 0.49
CA PRO A 42 -2.29 13.79 1.46
C PRO A 42 -1.06 14.09 2.34
N GLY A 43 -0.09 13.18 2.45
CA GLY A 43 1.11 13.37 3.27
C GLY A 43 2.08 14.42 2.74
N LEU A 44 2.17 14.58 1.41
CA LEU A 44 3.00 15.60 0.76
C LEU A 44 2.58 17.04 1.10
N PRO A 45 1.32 17.47 0.89
CA PRO A 45 0.90 18.81 1.27
C PRO A 45 0.95 19.02 2.78
N LEU A 46 0.66 18.00 3.59
CA LEU A 46 0.81 18.06 5.05
C LEU A 46 2.27 18.29 5.48
N GLY A 47 3.23 17.57 4.90
CA GLY A 47 4.66 17.76 5.15
C GLY A 47 5.15 19.14 4.70
N ALA A 48 4.65 19.64 3.57
CA ALA A 48 4.94 20.98 3.07
C ALA A 48 4.38 22.07 4.01
N LEU A 49 3.16 21.91 4.51
CA LEU A 49 2.58 22.81 5.52
C LEU A 49 3.37 22.75 6.84
N TYR A 50 3.86 21.57 7.23
CA TYR A 50 4.69 21.40 8.42
C TYR A 50 6.07 22.06 8.29
N LEU A 51 6.66 22.13 7.09
CA LEU A 51 7.89 22.90 6.86
C LEU A 51 7.70 24.39 7.15
N LEU A 52 6.50 24.94 6.88
CA LEU A 52 6.20 26.35 7.14
C LEU A 52 6.18 26.70 8.64
N SER A 53 6.02 25.71 9.54
CA SER A 53 6.07 25.94 10.98
C SER A 53 7.48 25.95 11.56
N ALA A 54 8.52 25.87 10.72
CA ALA A 54 9.94 25.90 11.10
C ALA A 54 10.26 24.95 12.29
N PRO A 55 10.02 23.63 12.13
CA PRO A 55 10.16 22.68 13.21
C PRO A 55 11.58 22.61 13.76
N ALA A 56 11.69 22.52 15.08
CA ALA A 56 12.98 22.41 15.77
C ALA A 56 13.69 21.09 15.39
N PRO A 57 15.01 21.11 15.14
CA PRO A 57 15.75 19.90 14.83
C PRO A 57 15.80 18.95 16.04
N TYR A 58 15.58 17.67 15.80
CA TYR A 58 15.73 16.60 16.79
C TYR A 58 17.06 15.85 16.62
N PRO A 59 17.56 15.16 17.66
CA PRO A 59 18.85 14.45 17.59
C PRO A 59 18.83 13.29 16.57
N ALA A 60 19.99 12.97 15.99
CA ALA A 60 20.12 11.91 14.99
C ALA A 60 19.66 10.53 15.49
N ALA A 61 19.74 10.27 16.79
CA ALA A 61 19.20 9.05 17.41
C ALA A 61 17.68 8.91 17.19
N ALA A 62 16.93 10.02 17.22
CA ALA A 62 15.49 10.01 16.93
C ALA A 62 15.20 9.71 15.45
N ALA A 63 16.08 10.12 14.52
CA ALA A 63 15.95 9.76 13.10
C ALA A 63 16.00 8.24 12.89
N TRP A 64 16.92 7.55 13.57
CA TRP A 64 16.98 6.08 13.56
C TRP A 64 15.74 5.46 14.19
N GLY A 65 15.24 6.02 15.29
CA GLY A 65 13.99 5.58 15.91
C GLY A 65 12.79 5.66 14.97
N PHE A 66 12.65 6.77 14.23
CA PHE A 66 11.59 6.94 13.22
C PHE A 66 11.71 5.94 12.08
N ALA A 67 12.92 5.73 11.55
CA ALA A 67 13.15 4.74 10.49
C ALA A 67 12.82 3.32 10.98
N ALA A 68 13.24 2.97 12.18
CA ALA A 68 12.96 1.67 12.80
C ALA A 68 11.46 1.46 13.03
N LEU A 69 10.75 2.48 13.52
CA LEU A 69 9.30 2.45 13.70
C LEU A 69 8.58 2.30 12.36
N GLY A 70 8.93 3.11 11.36
CA GLY A 70 8.35 3.05 10.02
C GLY A 70 8.55 1.67 9.37
N LEU A 71 9.74 1.10 9.52
CA LEU A 71 10.06 -0.24 9.04
C LEU A 71 9.29 -1.33 9.82
N GLY A 72 9.24 -1.23 11.15
CA GLY A 72 8.50 -2.16 12.01
C GLY A 72 7.01 -2.19 11.68
N PHE A 73 6.36 -1.02 11.61
CA PHE A 73 4.96 -0.91 11.22
C PHE A 73 4.72 -1.38 9.77
N GLY A 74 5.64 -1.07 8.85
CA GLY A 74 5.57 -1.55 7.48
C GLY A 74 5.61 -3.07 7.36
N LEU A 75 6.50 -3.72 8.12
CA LEU A 75 6.57 -5.19 8.19
C LEU A 75 5.31 -5.79 8.84
N VAL A 76 4.76 -5.17 9.87
CA VAL A 76 3.49 -5.59 10.49
C VAL A 76 2.35 -5.49 9.48
N ALA A 77 2.27 -4.40 8.71
CA ALA A 77 1.27 -4.24 7.65
C ALA A 77 1.39 -5.32 6.57
N LEU A 78 2.62 -5.68 6.15
CA LEU A 78 2.85 -6.81 5.25
C LEU A 78 2.40 -8.14 5.88
N ARG A 79 2.67 -8.37 7.16
CA ARG A 79 2.22 -9.57 7.86
C ARG A 79 0.69 -9.65 7.91
N LEU A 80 0.02 -8.55 8.20
CA LEU A 80 -1.44 -8.45 8.20
C LEU A 80 -2.01 -8.66 6.80
N ALA A 81 -1.37 -8.12 5.75
CA ALA A 81 -1.76 -8.35 4.36
C ALA A 81 -1.65 -9.84 3.97
N ARG A 82 -0.58 -10.51 4.40
CA ARG A 82 -0.42 -11.97 4.20
C ARG A 82 -1.49 -12.76 4.94
N GLN A 83 -1.85 -12.34 6.16
CA GLN A 83 -2.91 -12.97 6.92
C GLN A 83 -4.26 -12.77 6.23
N ALA A 84 -4.59 -11.55 5.79
CA ALA A 84 -5.80 -11.26 5.02
C ALA A 84 -5.90 -12.06 3.72
N ALA A 85 -4.78 -12.30 3.03
CA ALA A 85 -4.75 -13.14 1.83
C ALA A 85 -5.04 -14.64 2.13
N ARG A 86 -4.73 -15.10 3.35
CA ARG A 86 -4.90 -16.49 3.78
C ARG A 86 -6.18 -16.72 4.57
N ASP A 87 -6.86 -15.65 4.98
CA ASP A 87 -8.04 -15.76 5.83
C ASP A 87 -9.24 -16.24 5.00
N THR A 88 -9.42 -17.55 4.98
CA THR A 88 -10.55 -18.25 4.34
C THR A 88 -11.76 -18.32 5.25
N ARG A 89 -11.68 -17.79 6.49
CA ARG A 89 -12.72 -17.89 7.52
C ARG A 89 -13.95 -17.03 7.29
N ALA A 90 -13.99 -16.20 6.24
CA ALA A 90 -15.20 -15.51 5.83
C ALA A 90 -15.95 -16.35 4.77
N PRO A 91 -16.94 -17.17 5.14
CA PRO A 91 -17.70 -18.02 4.20
C PRO A 91 -18.46 -17.25 3.09
N ALA A 92 -18.42 -15.91 3.10
CA ALA A 92 -19.08 -15.04 2.12
C ALA A 92 -18.13 -14.20 1.25
N GLN A 93 -16.81 -14.30 1.42
CA GLN A 93 -15.86 -13.51 0.62
C GLN A 93 -15.43 -14.27 -0.62
N ALA A 94 -15.93 -13.83 -1.78
CA ALA A 94 -15.45 -14.29 -3.07
C ALA A 94 -13.90 -14.19 -3.13
N PRO A 95 -13.18 -15.22 -3.60
CA PRO A 95 -11.71 -15.30 -3.54
C PRO A 95 -10.99 -14.05 -4.09
N GLY A 96 -11.56 -13.39 -5.10
CA GLY A 96 -11.02 -12.13 -5.64
C GLY A 96 -11.05 -10.94 -4.66
N ARG A 97 -11.99 -10.91 -3.71
CA ARG A 97 -12.04 -9.86 -2.66
C ARG A 97 -10.92 -10.02 -1.63
N ALA A 98 -10.53 -11.24 -1.28
CA ALA A 98 -9.42 -11.49 -0.35
C ALA A 98 -8.07 -11.02 -0.95
N ALA A 99 -7.81 -11.28 -2.23
CA ALA A 99 -6.61 -10.78 -2.90
C ALA A 99 -6.60 -9.24 -3.04
N LEU A 100 -7.75 -8.62 -3.33
CA LEU A 100 -7.86 -7.17 -3.40
C LEU A 100 -7.62 -6.50 -2.04
N THR A 101 -8.24 -7.02 -0.98
CA THR A 101 -8.05 -6.50 0.38
C THR A 101 -6.60 -6.67 0.84
N ALA A 102 -5.99 -7.83 0.61
CA ALA A 102 -4.56 -8.03 0.87
C ALA A 102 -3.68 -7.06 0.09
N ALA A 103 -3.99 -6.78 -1.18
CA ALA A 103 -3.25 -5.81 -2.00
C ALA A 103 -3.39 -4.38 -1.46
N MET A 104 -4.59 -3.98 -1.00
CA MET A 104 -4.80 -2.67 -0.37
C MET A 104 -4.08 -2.56 0.98
N GLN A 105 -4.12 -3.59 1.82
CA GLN A 105 -3.40 -3.61 3.10
C GLN A 105 -1.88 -3.63 2.92
N ALA A 106 -1.38 -4.30 1.87
CA ALA A 106 0.03 -4.27 1.53
C ALA A 106 0.52 -2.87 1.13
N ALA A 107 -0.37 -1.99 0.64
CA ALA A 107 -0.02 -0.61 0.32
C ALA A 107 0.29 0.24 1.57
N SER A 108 -0.27 -0.12 2.72
CA SER A 108 0.06 0.53 4.01
C SER A 108 1.53 0.35 4.38
N ALA A 109 2.16 -0.74 3.93
CA ALA A 109 3.54 -1.04 4.29
C ALA A 109 4.56 0.02 3.80
N PRO A 110 4.58 0.42 2.52
CA PRO A 110 5.39 1.56 2.07
C PRO A 110 4.77 2.91 2.42
N ALA A 111 3.46 3.03 2.60
CA ALA A 111 2.81 4.31 2.92
C ALA A 111 3.23 4.87 4.28
N ILE A 112 3.31 4.02 5.32
CA ILE A 112 3.69 4.44 6.67
C ILE A 112 5.08 5.11 6.72
N PRO A 113 6.17 4.46 6.27
CA PRO A 113 7.49 5.09 6.25
C PRO A 113 7.55 6.27 5.28
N PHE A 114 6.77 6.27 4.18
CA PHE A 114 6.68 7.44 3.29
C PHE A 114 6.10 8.65 4.02
N LEU A 115 4.99 8.48 4.75
CA LEU A 115 4.35 9.53 5.54
C LEU A 115 5.26 10.05 6.65
N LEU A 116 5.99 9.15 7.34
CA LEU A 116 7.02 9.56 8.29
C LEU A 116 8.14 10.36 7.62
N GLY A 117 8.57 9.95 6.43
CA GLY A 117 9.54 10.67 5.61
C GLY A 117 9.05 12.08 5.25
N CYS A 118 7.76 12.23 4.90
CA CYS A 118 7.15 13.53 4.64
C CYS A 118 7.15 14.43 5.89
N ALA A 119 6.87 13.90 7.08
CA ALA A 119 6.95 14.67 8.33
C ALA A 119 8.41 15.08 8.67
N ALA A 120 9.38 14.27 8.27
CA ALA A 120 10.79 14.49 8.47
C ALA A 120 11.49 15.26 7.35
N LEU A 121 10.76 15.95 6.45
CA LEU A 121 11.33 16.69 5.30
C LEU A 121 12.41 17.71 5.71
N HIS A 122 12.31 18.29 6.90
CA HIS A 122 13.29 19.25 7.43
C HIS A 122 14.62 18.59 7.86
N GLN A 123 14.69 17.26 7.96
CA GLN A 123 15.91 16.51 8.28
C GLN A 123 16.28 15.52 7.16
N PRO A 124 17.36 15.77 6.40
CA PRO A 124 17.70 14.95 5.24
C PRO A 124 18.04 13.51 5.58
N LEU A 125 18.64 13.26 6.76
CA LEU A 125 18.98 11.91 7.22
C LEU A 125 17.73 11.08 7.48
N ALA A 126 16.80 11.60 8.29
CA ALA A 126 15.55 10.92 8.61
C ALA A 126 14.68 10.74 7.37
N TRP A 127 14.59 11.79 6.53
CA TRP A 127 13.92 11.73 5.24
C TRP A 127 14.47 10.60 4.36
N GLY A 128 15.80 10.54 4.20
CA GLY A 128 16.48 9.53 3.38
C GLY A 128 16.29 8.11 3.91
N LEU A 129 16.42 7.90 5.21
CA LEU A 129 16.21 6.59 5.84
C LEU A 129 14.76 6.11 5.68
N CYS A 130 13.79 6.98 5.93
CA CYS A 130 12.37 6.66 5.78
C CYS A 130 12.00 6.39 4.32
N TRP A 131 12.52 7.16 3.37
CA TRP A 131 12.32 6.93 1.94
C TRP A 131 12.97 5.62 1.45
N ALA A 132 14.18 5.32 1.91
CA ALA A 132 14.84 4.05 1.61
C ALA A 132 14.02 2.86 2.15
N ALA A 133 13.51 2.95 3.38
CA ALA A 133 12.63 1.94 3.96
C ALA A 133 11.31 1.80 3.17
N ALA A 134 10.70 2.92 2.77
CA ALA A 134 9.49 2.92 1.95
C ALA A 134 9.74 2.25 0.59
N ALA A 135 10.85 2.55 -0.07
CA ALA A 135 11.23 1.93 -1.34
C ALA A 135 11.46 0.41 -1.20
N ALA A 136 12.16 -0.02 -0.14
CA ALA A 136 12.39 -1.43 0.14
C ALA A 136 11.07 -2.18 0.40
N LEU A 137 10.18 -1.61 1.22
CA LEU A 137 8.87 -2.19 1.52
C LEU A 137 7.95 -2.19 0.30
N TYR A 138 8.03 -1.18 -0.56
CA TYR A 138 7.31 -1.14 -1.82
C TYR A 138 7.74 -2.28 -2.75
N LEU A 139 9.05 -2.49 -2.93
CA LEU A 139 9.58 -3.59 -3.72
C LEU A 139 9.15 -4.94 -3.13
N LEU A 140 9.25 -5.09 -1.82
CA LEU A 140 8.87 -6.30 -1.09
C LEU A 140 7.36 -6.59 -1.17
N ALA A 141 6.51 -5.56 -1.12
CA ALA A 141 5.07 -5.70 -1.33
C ALA A 141 4.77 -6.11 -2.79
N ARG A 142 5.47 -5.50 -3.74
CA ARG A 142 5.28 -5.74 -5.17
C ARG A 142 5.63 -7.18 -5.58
N THR A 143 6.63 -7.79 -4.96
CA THR A 143 6.99 -9.20 -5.20
C THR A 143 5.96 -10.18 -4.62
N GLN A 144 5.15 -9.75 -3.65
CA GLN A 144 4.14 -10.60 -2.98
C GLN A 144 2.76 -10.54 -3.64
N LEU A 145 2.43 -9.46 -4.37
CA LEU A 145 1.15 -9.32 -5.09
C LEU A 145 0.78 -10.52 -5.99
N PRO A 146 1.71 -11.12 -6.77
CA PRO A 146 1.39 -12.30 -7.57
C PRO A 146 1.01 -13.52 -6.72
N ALA A 147 1.62 -13.66 -5.53
CA ALA A 147 1.32 -14.77 -4.62
C ALA A 147 -0.10 -14.65 -4.05
N TYR A 148 -0.55 -13.43 -3.73
CA TYR A 148 -1.92 -13.18 -3.29
C TYR A 148 -2.94 -13.49 -4.40
N ALA A 149 -2.63 -13.14 -5.65
CA ALA A 149 -3.49 -13.44 -6.79
C ALA A 149 -3.59 -14.95 -7.09
N ARG A 150 -2.48 -15.70 -6.93
CA ARG A 150 -2.47 -17.17 -7.09
C ARG A 150 -3.27 -17.87 -6.00
N ALA A 151 -3.06 -17.51 -4.73
CA ALA A 151 -3.80 -18.10 -3.61
C ALA A 151 -5.33 -17.90 -3.76
N ALA A 152 -5.75 -16.75 -4.28
CA ALA A 152 -7.15 -16.51 -4.61
C ALA A 152 -7.64 -17.28 -5.86
N GLY A 153 -6.78 -17.53 -6.85
CA GLY A 153 -7.10 -18.30 -8.04
C GLY A 153 -7.25 -19.80 -7.76
N GLU A 154 -6.39 -20.36 -6.91
CA GLU A 154 -6.44 -21.77 -6.46
C GLU A 154 -7.74 -22.07 -5.71
N ASN A 155 -8.18 -21.15 -4.83
CA ASN A 155 -9.48 -21.25 -4.14
C ASN A 155 -10.71 -21.06 -5.05
N ARG A 156 -10.53 -20.81 -6.35
CA ARG A 156 -11.60 -20.66 -7.35
C ARG A 156 -11.77 -21.92 -8.22
N ALA A 157 -10.83 -22.86 -8.15
CA ALA A 157 -10.95 -24.14 -8.83
C ALA A 157 -11.96 -25.02 -8.07
N PRO A 158 -12.94 -25.63 -8.77
CA PRO A 158 -13.99 -26.44 -8.16
C PRO A 158 -13.47 -27.73 -7.52
#